data_AF-A0A9P7RM43-F1
#
_entry.id   AF-A0A9P7RM43-F1
#
_cell.length_a   1.000
_cell.length_b   1.000
_cell.length_c   1.000
_cell.angle_alpha   90.00
_cell.angle_beta   90.00
_cell.angle_gamma   90.00
#
_symmetry.space_group_name_H-M   'P 1'
#
loop_
_entity.id
_entity.type
_entity.pdbx_description
1 polymer ?
#
loop_
_entity_poly.entity_id
_entity_poly.type
_entity_poly.pdbx_seq_one_letter_code
_entity_poly.pdbx_strand_id
1 'polypeptide(L)' 'MIDTGAGVVDADYRIVFVLLVNLSDQPFEVAEGDRIAQLVLEKIHTPEIIEVENLEETVRGAGGWGSTGGHSAL' A
#
# COMPACT_ATOMS: atom_id res chain seq x y z
N MET A 1 8.31 12.98 9.52
CA MET A 1 7.80 11.60 9.71
C MET A 1 8.60 10.70 8.79
N ILE A 2 9.07 9.56 9.29
CA ILE A 2 9.70 8.54 8.45
C ILE A 2 8.63 7.51 8.12
N ASP A 3 8.52 7.17 6.84
CA ASP A 3 7.50 6.24 6.33
C ASP A 3 8.12 5.20 5.40
N THR A 4 7.43 4.07 5.22
CA THR A 4 7.79 3.04 4.24
C THR A 4 6.98 3.24 2.96
N GLY A 5 7.65 3.59 1.86
CA GLY A 5 6.97 3.93 0.59
C GLY A 5 6.58 2.73 -0.29
N ALA A 6 7.04 1.54 0.05
CA ALA A 6 6.74 0.28 -0.64
C ALA A 6 6.86 -0.88 0.36
N GLY A 7 6.31 -2.06 0.03
CA GLY A 7 6.36 -3.19 0.95
C GLY A 7 5.84 -4.53 0.43
N VAL A 8 5.49 -4.65 -0.85
CA VAL A 8 5.08 -5.94 -1.42
C VAL A 8 6.35 -6.73 -1.73
N VAL A 9 6.55 -7.83 -1.01
CA VAL A 9 7.64 -8.78 -1.22
C VAL A 9 7.04 -10.05 -1.80
N ASP A 10 7.30 -10.31 -3.08
CA ASP A 10 6.78 -11.50 -3.75
C ASP A 10 7.37 -12.79 -3.16
N ALA A 11 6.60 -13.89 -3.25
CA ALA A 11 6.95 -15.17 -2.62
C ALA A 11 8.26 -15.79 -3.16
N ASP A 12 8.67 -15.42 -4.38
CA ASP A 12 9.88 -15.89 -5.04
C ASP A 12 11.09 -14.94 -4.85
N TYR A 13 10.91 -13.79 -4.21
CA TYR A 13 12.00 -12.85 -3.92
C TYR A 13 12.87 -13.31 -2.74
N ARG A 14 14.16 -12.95 -2.73
CA ARG A 14 15.15 -13.50 -1.78
C ARG A 14 16.01 -12.47 -1.04
N ILE A 15 16.04 -11.21 -1.45
CA ILE A 15 16.87 -10.16 -0.86
C ILE A 15 15.99 -8.96 -0.53
N VAL A 16 15.74 -8.66 0.74
CA VAL A 16 14.80 -7.61 1.13
C VAL A 16 15.49 -6.25 1.24
N PHE A 17 14.85 -5.21 0.70
CA PHE A 17 15.21 -3.81 0.90
C PHE A 17 14.02 -3.04 1.48
N VAL A 18 14.30 -1.94 2.19
CA VAL A 18 13.28 -1.04 2.74
C VAL A 18 13.38 0.32 2.04
N LEU A 19 12.29 0.75 1.40
CA LEU A 19 12.17 2.11 0.87
C LEU A 19 11.74 3.06 1.99
N LEU A 20 12.71 3.69 2.65
CA LEU A 20 12.44 4.73 3.64
C LEU A 20 12.26 6.10 2.96
N VAL A 21 11.20 6.80 3.35
CA VAL A 21 10.92 8.17 2.91
C VAL A 21 10.90 9.08 4.13
N ASN A 22 11.76 10.10 4.11
CA ASN A 22 11.71 11.17 5.09
C ASN A 22 10.78 12.27 4.60
N LEU A 23 9.60 12.38 5.19
CA LEU A 23 8.58 13.39 4.89
C LEU A 23 8.71 14.64 5.77
N SER A 24 9.81 14.79 6.50
CA SER A 24 10.12 16.01 7.26
C SER A 24 11.15 16.88 6.56
N ASP A 25 11.27 18.10 7.03
CA ASP A 25 12.29 19.08 6.64
C ASP A 25 13.60 18.93 7.44
N GLN A 26 13.68 17.96 8.37
CA GLN A 26 14.86 17.69 9.19
C GLN A 26 15.56 16.40 8.78
N PRO A 27 16.91 16.35 8.82
CA PRO A 27 17.64 15.10 8.63
C PRO A 27 17.23 14.02 9.64
N PHE A 28 17.24 12.77 9.20
CA PHE A 28 17.04 11.59 10.05
C PHE A 28 18.15 10.60 9.76
N GLU A 29 18.89 10.22 10.79
CA GLU A 29 20.00 9.29 10.68
C GLU A 29 19.51 7.86 10.98
N VAL A 30 19.99 6.90 10.18
CA VAL A 30 19.75 5.47 10.37
C VAL A 30 21.11 4.81 10.58
N ALA A 31 21.25 4.06 11.65
CA ALA A 31 22.45 3.29 11.96
C ALA A 31 22.22 1.79 11.76
N GLU A 32 23.31 1.04 11.62
CA GLU A 32 23.25 -0.41 11.62
C GLU A 32 22.68 -0.92 12.95
N GLY A 33 21.68 -1.80 12.89
CA GLY A 33 20.98 -2.34 14.05
C GLY A 33 19.67 -1.62 14.40
N ASP A 34 19.38 -0.47 13.79
CA ASP A 34 18.11 0.21 13.99
C ASP A 34 16.93 -0.58 13.42
N ARG A 35 15.82 -0.60 14.16
CA ARG A 35 14.56 -1.16 13.68
C ARG A 35 13.83 -0.11 12.83
N ILE A 36 13.92 -0.25 11.51
CA ILE A 36 13.42 0.76 10.55
C ILE A 36 12.12 0.36 9.82
N ALA A 37 11.65 -0.87 9.99
CA ALA A 37 10.43 -1.37 9.37
C ALA A 37 9.86 -2.57 10.15
N GLN A 38 8.69 -3.04 9.74
CA GLN A 38 8.08 -4.29 10.19
C GLN A 38 7.68 -5.13 8.97
N LEU A 39 7.70 -6.46 9.12
CA LEU A 39 7.27 -7.40 8.09
C LEU A 39 5.99 -8.10 8.56
N VAL A 40 4.94 -8.05 7.74
CA VAL A 40 3.68 -8.75 7.98
C VAL A 40 3.50 -9.81 6.90
N LEU A 41 3.16 -11.04 7.30
CA LEU A 41 2.85 -12.12 6.35
C LEU A 41 1.36 -12.07 6.01
N GLU A 42 1.05 -11.45 4.88
CA GLU A 42 -0.32 -11.32 4.39
C GLU A 42 -0.78 -12.55 3.60
N LYS A 43 -2.01 -13.01 3.84
CA LYS A 43 -2.60 -14.09 3.04
C LYS A 43 -3.09 -13.53 1.72
N ILE A 44 -2.56 -14.04 0.61
CA ILE A 44 -2.96 -13.66 -0.75
C ILE A 44 -3.73 -14.77 -1.48
N HIS A 45 -4.43 -14.39 -2.55
CA HIS A 45 -4.96 -15.31 -3.56
C HIS A 45 -4.41 -14.89 -4.93
N THR A 46 -4.05 -15.85 -5.77
CA THR A 46 -3.60 -15.64 -7.16
C THR A 46 -4.61 -16.27 -8.13
N PRO A 47 -5.82 -15.69 -8.28
CA PRO A 47 -6.86 -16.25 -9.13
C PRO A 47 -6.54 -16.10 -10.61
N GLU A 48 -7.16 -16.93 -11.44
CA GLU A 48 -7.18 -16.70 -12.89
C GLU A 48 -8.01 -15.45 -13.22
N ILE A 49 -7.58 -14.70 -14.23
CA ILE A 49 -8.29 -13.53 -14.72
C ILE A 49 -9.24 -13.98 -15.83
N ILE A 50 -10.53 -13.61 -15.72
CA ILE A 50 -11.57 -13.91 -16.70
C ILE A 50 -12.12 -12.59 -17.26
N GLU A 51 -12.01 -12.40 -18.57
CA GLU A 51 -12.56 -11.24 -19.28
C GLU A 51 -14.06 -11.41 -19.52
N VAL A 52 -14.85 -10.36 -19.27
CA VAL A 52 -16.31 -10.33 -19.45
C VAL A 52 -16.74 -8.97 -19.99
N GLU A 53 -17.88 -8.92 -20.68
CA GLU A 53 -18.41 -7.67 -21.25
C GLU A 53 -18.89 -6.69 -20.15
N ASN A 54 -19.50 -7.20 -19.07
CA ASN A 54 -20.07 -6.39 -18.00
C ASN A 54 -19.94 -7.08 -16.63
N LEU A 55 -19.87 -6.28 -15.57
CA LEU A 55 -19.94 -6.73 -14.17
C LEU A 55 -21.34 -6.47 -13.61
N GLU A 56 -21.70 -7.19 -12.54
CA GLU A 56 -22.96 -6.95 -11.80
C GLU A 56 -22.96 -5.58 -11.11
N GLU A 57 -24.12 -4.94 -11.02
CA GLU A 57 -24.28 -3.67 -10.33
C GLU A 57 -24.15 -3.84 -8.80
N THR A 58 -23.58 -2.82 -8.16
CA THR A 58 -23.50 -2.74 -6.69
C THR A 58 -24.02 -1.40 -6.21
N VAL A 59 -24.41 -1.32 -4.93
CA VAL A 59 -24.87 -0.07 -4.29
C VAL A 59 -23.83 1.07 -4.41
N ARG A 60 -22.53 0.75 -4.42
CA ARG A 60 -21.47 1.76 -4.61
C ARG A 60 -21.36 2.23 -6.07
N GLY A 61 -21.60 1.35 -7.04
CA GLY A 61 -21.44 1.64 -8.47
C GLY A 61 -20.07 2.24 -8.80
N ALA A 62 -20.06 3.28 -9.65
CA ALA A 62 -18.85 4.03 -10.02
C ALA A 62 -18.38 5.05 -8.96
N GLY A 63 -18.96 5.05 -7.75
CA GLY A 63 -18.61 5.98 -6.69
C GLY A 63 -17.17 5.79 -6.20
N GLY A 64 -16.40 6.87 -6.21
CA GLY A 64 -15.01 6.95 -5.75
C GLY A 64 -14.67 8.36 -5.28
N TRP A 65 -13.40 8.63 -4.96
CA TRP A 65 -12.90 10.00 -4.73
C TRP A 65 -13.70 10.84 -3.72
N GLY A 66 -14.13 10.22 -2.61
CA GLY A 66 -14.89 10.93 -1.58
C GLY A 66 -16.41 11.02 -1.85
N SER A 67 -16.97 10.16 -2.72
CA SER A 67 -18.39 10.14 -3.07
C SER A 67 -19.39 10.02 -1.91
N THR A 68 -18.93 9.66 -0.70
CA THR A 68 -19.76 9.61 0.52
C THR A 68 -19.72 10.91 1.34
N GLY A 69 -18.96 11.91 0.90
CA GLY A 69 -18.73 13.15 1.62
C GLY A 69 -18.05 12.94 2.96
N GLY A 70 -18.39 13.78 3.94
CA GLY A 70 -17.85 13.73 5.31
C GLY A 70 -16.75 14.75 5.60
N HIS A 71 -16.40 15.58 4.62
CA HIS A 71 -15.47 16.70 4.80
C HIS A 71 -15.86 17.85 3.87
N SER A 72 -15.61 19.10 4.30
CA SER A 72 -16.03 20.29 3.54
C SER A 72 -15.26 20.54 2.24
N ALA A 73 -14.14 19.83 2.05
CA ALA A 73 -13.33 19.92 0.84
C ALA A 73 -13.62 18.80 -0.18
N LEU A 74 -14.65 17.98 0.07
CA LEU A 74 -15.12 16.94 -0.85
C LEU A 74 -16.32 17.43 -1.65
#